data_AF-A0AAN8ICR6-F1
#
_entry.id   AF-A0AAN8ICR6-F1
#
_cell.length_a   1.000
_cell.length_b   1.000
_cell.length_c   1.000
_cell.angle_alpha   90.00
_cell.angle_beta   90.00
_cell.angle_gamma   90.00
#
_symmetry.space_group_name_H-M   'P 1'
#
loop_
_entity.id
_entity.type
_entity.pdbx_description
1 polymer ?
#
loop_
_entity_poly.entity_id
_entity_poly.type
_entity_poly.pdbx_seq_one_letter_code
_entity_poly.pdbx_strand_id
1 'polypeptide(L)'
;MAEEKYDAVLFSLAQQMPGGVPDLFDVLFSFLSRKTDFYSGAGIDEARSLVMKYFEKHGKEAAKKAEEVKRRKEEEERKLAAKRAAQKAKEEEEFRAAQARSESKIEEISEAEAAEFEKKHGEKRVVAASESAEGKKTDDTKAAGSTDDDEGTGLMPNAGNGADLD
;
A
#
# COMPACT_ATOMS: atom_id res chain seq x y z
N MET A 1 -20.05 18.40 -20.36
CA MET A 1 -20.74 17.60 -21.40
C MET A 1 -20.18 17.82 -22.80
N ALA A 2 -20.24 19.03 -23.39
CA ALA A 2 -19.74 19.24 -24.75
C ALA A 2 -18.20 19.28 -24.86
N GLU A 3 -17.50 19.52 -23.75
CA GLU A 3 -16.04 19.53 -23.65
C GLU A 3 -15.52 18.08 -23.55
N GLU A 4 -15.97 17.32 -22.54
CA GLU A 4 -15.57 15.92 -22.23
C GLU A 4 -15.63 14.94 -23.41
N LYS A 5 -16.54 15.14 -24.37
CA LYS A 5 -16.66 14.28 -25.57
C LYS A 5 -15.43 14.34 -26.49
N TYR A 6 -14.62 15.40 -26.39
CA TYR A 6 -13.38 15.55 -27.15
C TYR A 6 -12.14 15.14 -26.37
N ASP A 7 -12.22 14.97 -25.05
CA ASP A 7 -11.07 14.66 -24.18
C ASP A 7 -10.33 13.40 -24.63
N ALA A 8 -11.05 12.33 -25.01
CA ALA A 8 -10.45 11.10 -25.51
C ALA A 8 -9.63 11.30 -26.80
N VAL A 9 -10.08 12.20 -27.69
CA VAL A 9 -9.39 12.53 -28.94
C VAL A 9 -8.17 13.40 -28.67
N LEU A 10 -8.32 14.44 -27.84
CA LEU A 10 -7.24 15.36 -27.46
C LEU A 10 -6.15 14.65 -26.65
N PHE A 11 -6.53 13.73 -25.76
CA PHE A 11 -5.61 12.91 -24.98
C PHE A 11 -4.84 11.93 -25.87
N SER A 12 -5.52 11.21 -26.76
CA SER A 12 -4.87 10.33 -27.74
C SER A 12 -3.85 11.09 -28.61
N LEU A 13 -4.23 12.28 -29.10
CA LEU A 13 -3.34 13.14 -29.88
C LEU A 13 -2.13 13.61 -29.06
N ALA A 14 -2.32 13.98 -27.79
CA ALA A 14 -1.23 14.35 -26.88
C ALA A 14 -0.27 13.17 -26.59
N GLN A 15 -0.78 11.94 -26.47
CA GLN A 15 0.04 10.74 -26.27
C GLN A 15 0.87 10.37 -27.50
N GLN A 16 0.40 10.70 -28.70
CA GLN A 16 1.11 10.44 -29.96
C GLN A 16 2.24 11.44 -30.24
N MET A 17 2.31 12.55 -29.51
CA MET A 17 3.29 13.61 -29.71
C MET A 17 4.49 13.46 -28.77
N PRO A 18 5.74 13.49 -29.28
CA PRO A 18 6.92 13.24 -28.46
C PRO A 18 7.17 14.31 -27.39
N GLY A 19 6.85 15.58 -27.67
CA GLY A 19 6.86 16.67 -26.70
C GLY A 19 5.54 16.83 -25.91
N GLY A 20 4.52 16.00 -26.17
CA GLY A 20 3.24 16.03 -25.48
C GLY A 20 2.46 17.33 -25.66
N VAL A 21 2.14 18.01 -24.55
CA VAL A 21 1.26 19.20 -24.53
C VAL A 21 1.85 20.42 -25.28
N PRO A 22 3.14 20.78 -25.13
CA PRO A 22 3.79 21.78 -26.00
C PRO A 22 3.60 21.54 -27.50
N ASP A 23 3.89 20.33 -27.99
CA ASP A 23 3.73 19.95 -29.40
C ASP A 23 2.27 20.01 -29.85
N LEU A 24 1.33 19.62 -28.97
CA LEU A 24 -0.11 19.72 -29.23
C LEU A 24 -0.54 21.16 -29.47
N PHE A 25 -0.02 22.11 -28.69
CA PHE A 25 -0.29 23.53 -28.91
C PHE A 25 0.34 24.04 -30.21
N ASP A 26 1.59 23.68 -30.53
CA ASP A 26 2.20 24.08 -31.80
C ASP A 26 1.38 23.55 -33.00
N VAL A 27 1.05 22.25 -33.01
CA VAL A 27 0.23 21.63 -34.07
C VAL A 27 -1.17 22.27 -34.16
N LEU A 28 -1.77 22.65 -33.03
CA LEU A 28 -3.06 23.36 -33.00
C LEU A 28 -2.96 24.76 -33.62
N PHE A 29 -1.99 25.58 -33.22
CA PHE A 29 -1.79 26.92 -33.80
C PHE A 29 -1.38 26.85 -35.27
N SER A 30 -0.59 25.85 -35.64
CA SER A 30 -0.20 25.49 -37.00
C SER A 30 -1.42 25.09 -37.85
N PHE A 31 -2.37 24.33 -37.29
CA PHE A 31 -3.67 24.03 -37.92
C PHE A 31 -4.51 25.31 -38.12
N LEU A 32 -4.67 26.12 -37.08
CA LEU A 32 -5.42 27.38 -37.15
C LEU A 32 -4.86 28.30 -38.25
N SER A 33 -3.53 28.42 -38.37
CA SER A 33 -2.91 29.24 -39.43
C SER A 33 -3.19 28.78 -40.87
N ARG A 34 -3.50 27.49 -41.09
CA ARG A 34 -3.67 26.88 -42.42
C ARG A 34 -5.11 26.57 -42.79
N LYS A 35 -5.99 26.40 -41.80
CA LYS A 35 -7.35 25.84 -41.98
C LYS A 35 -8.46 26.75 -41.46
N THR A 36 -8.13 27.83 -40.77
CA THR A 36 -9.08 28.86 -40.36
C THR A 36 -8.55 30.24 -40.69
N ASP A 37 -9.41 31.25 -40.59
CA ASP A 37 -9.12 32.67 -40.71
C ASP A 37 -8.61 33.28 -39.38
N PHE A 38 -8.18 32.46 -38.42
CA PHE A 38 -7.91 32.87 -37.05
C PHE A 38 -6.92 34.05 -36.91
N TYR A 39 -5.90 34.12 -37.77
CA TYR A 39 -4.93 35.23 -37.78
C TYR A 39 -5.25 36.33 -38.82
N SER A 40 -6.16 36.08 -39.76
CA SER A 40 -6.44 36.96 -40.91
C SER A 40 -7.80 37.67 -40.85
N GLY A 41 -8.78 37.12 -40.12
CA GLY A 41 -10.14 37.65 -40.06
C GLY A 41 -10.25 38.96 -39.26
N ALA A 42 -9.64 38.99 -38.06
CA ALA A 42 -9.63 40.18 -37.18
C ALA A 42 -8.21 40.62 -36.75
N GLY A 43 -7.17 39.99 -37.32
CA GLY A 43 -5.78 40.29 -37.03
C GLY A 43 -5.20 39.61 -35.77
N ILE A 44 -3.89 39.74 -35.61
CA ILE A 44 -3.09 38.99 -34.63
C ILE A 44 -3.42 39.40 -33.19
N ASP A 45 -3.74 40.67 -32.94
CA ASP A 45 -4.03 41.17 -31.59
C ASP A 45 -5.36 40.64 -31.04
N GLU A 46 -6.40 40.55 -31.87
CA GLU A 46 -7.66 39.91 -31.47
C GLU A 46 -7.49 38.40 -31.28
N ALA A 47 -6.74 37.73 -32.15
CA ALA A 47 -6.39 36.32 -31.99
C ALA A 47 -5.68 36.05 -30.65
N ARG A 48 -4.70 36.89 -30.29
CA ARG A 48 -3.99 36.83 -29.00
C ARG A 48 -4.92 37.09 -27.81
N SER A 49 -5.79 38.10 -27.90
CA SER A 49 -6.79 38.40 -26.89
C SER A 49 -7.73 37.21 -26.65
N LEU A 50 -8.15 36.54 -27.72
CA LEU A 50 -9.02 35.36 -27.65
C LEU A 50 -8.35 34.18 -26.94
N VAL A 51 -7.08 33.87 -27.24
CA VAL A 51 -6.31 32.84 -26.53
C VAL A 51 -6.22 33.16 -25.04
N MET A 52 -5.84 34.39 -24.68
CA MET A 52 -5.68 34.80 -23.29
C MET A 52 -7.00 34.74 -22.50
N LYS A 53 -8.12 35.13 -23.12
CA LYS A 53 -9.47 35.04 -22.53
C LYS A 53 -9.83 33.61 -22.12
N TYR A 54 -9.58 32.62 -22.98
CA TYR A 54 -9.87 31.22 -22.66
C TYR A 54 -8.84 30.60 -21.70
N PHE A 55 -7.56 30.96 -21.85
CA PHE A 55 -6.50 30.58 -20.91
C PHE A 55 -6.83 31.01 -19.47
N GLU A 56 -7.23 32.28 -19.28
CA GLU A 56 -7.65 32.78 -17.98
C GLU A 56 -8.90 32.09 -17.45
N LYS A 57 -9.92 31.86 -18.30
CA LYS A 57 -11.17 31.20 -17.90
C LYS A 57 -10.87 29.82 -17.29
N HIS A 58 -10.21 28.96 -18.05
CA HIS A 58 -9.93 27.59 -17.61
C HIS A 58 -8.81 27.54 -16.55
N GLY A 59 -7.86 28.46 -16.57
CA GLY A 59 -6.85 28.61 -15.50
C GLY A 59 -7.47 28.95 -14.14
N LYS A 60 -8.45 29.85 -14.09
CA LYS A 60 -9.20 30.20 -12.86
C LYS A 60 -10.03 29.02 -12.33
N GLU A 61 -10.62 28.22 -13.22
CA GLU A 61 -11.35 27.00 -12.84
C GLU A 61 -10.40 25.90 -12.34
N ALA A 62 -9.28 25.69 -13.01
CA ALA A 62 -8.27 24.69 -12.64
C ALA A 62 -7.61 25.02 -11.30
N ALA A 63 -7.26 26.30 -11.05
CA ALA A 63 -6.70 26.74 -9.77
C ALA A 63 -7.64 26.45 -8.59
N LYS A 64 -8.94 26.77 -8.73
CA LYS A 64 -9.96 26.47 -7.71
C LYS A 64 -10.10 24.97 -7.45
N LYS A 65 -10.16 24.16 -8.51
CA LYS A 65 -10.22 22.68 -8.37
C LYS A 65 -8.96 22.13 -7.69
N ALA A 66 -7.77 22.67 -8.01
CA ALA A 66 -6.52 22.25 -7.37
C ALA A 66 -6.47 22.62 -5.88
N GLU A 67 -6.96 23.80 -5.50
CA GLU A 67 -7.11 24.23 -4.10
C GLU A 67 -8.09 23.33 -3.33
N GLU A 68 -9.26 23.04 -3.90
CA GLU A 68 -10.26 22.15 -3.29
C GLU A 68 -9.70 20.74 -3.08
N VAL A 69 -9.02 20.18 -4.08
CA VAL A 69 -8.38 18.85 -3.98
C VAL A 69 -7.29 18.83 -2.91
N LYS A 70 -6.48 19.90 -2.76
CA LYS A 70 -5.50 20.01 -1.67
C LYS A 70 -6.20 20.01 -0.30
N ARG A 71 -7.18 20.90 -0.10
CA ARG A 71 -7.93 20.99 1.16
C ARG A 71 -8.61 19.67 1.53
N ARG A 72 -9.19 18.97 0.55
CA ARG A 72 -9.78 17.63 0.77
C ARG A 72 -8.75 16.60 1.20
N LYS A 73 -7.57 16.55 0.56
CA LYS A 73 -6.48 15.64 0.95
C LYS A 73 -5.99 15.94 2.37
N GLU A 74 -5.80 17.21 2.73
CA GLU A 74 -5.40 17.63 4.07
C GLU A 74 -6.44 17.27 5.14
N GLU A 75 -7.74 17.42 4.84
CA GLU A 75 -8.81 16.98 5.72
C GLU A 75 -8.88 15.45 5.88
N GLU A 76 -8.71 14.70 4.79
CA GLU A 76 -8.72 13.23 4.79
C GLU A 76 -7.50 12.67 5.55
N GLU A 77 -6.32 13.27 5.36
CA GLU A 77 -5.08 12.94 6.10
C GLU A 77 -5.22 13.27 7.59
N ARG A 78 -5.73 14.45 7.95
CA ARG A 78 -5.98 14.83 9.36
C ARG A 78 -6.97 13.88 10.04
N LYS A 79 -8.04 13.46 9.34
CA LYS A 79 -9.00 12.47 9.84
C LYS A 79 -8.35 11.09 10.02
N LEU A 80 -7.48 10.67 9.11
CA LEU A 80 -6.74 9.40 9.20
C LEU A 80 -5.70 9.40 10.34
N ALA A 81 -4.96 10.50 10.50
CA ALA A 81 -4.00 10.70 11.57
C ALA A 81 -4.69 10.70 12.95
N ALA A 82 -5.81 11.40 13.10
CA ALA A 82 -6.60 11.40 14.33
C ALA A 82 -7.12 10.00 14.69
N LYS A 83 -7.59 9.22 13.69
CA LYS A 83 -8.00 7.82 13.90
C LYS A 83 -6.84 6.93 14.36
N ARG A 84 -5.66 7.02 13.71
CA ARG A 84 -4.46 6.27 14.13
C ARG A 84 -4.00 6.64 15.54
N ALA A 85 -4.02 7.93 15.89
CA ALA A 85 -3.64 8.39 17.23
C ALA A 85 -4.62 7.87 18.30
N ALA A 86 -5.93 7.94 18.04
CA ALA A 86 -6.94 7.41 18.94
C ALA A 86 -6.88 5.88 19.09
N GLN A 87 -6.54 5.15 18.02
CA GLN A 87 -6.34 3.70 18.09
C GLN A 87 -5.09 3.34 18.91
N LYS A 88 -3.95 4.01 18.67
CA LYS A 88 -2.73 3.81 19.47
C LYS A 88 -2.94 4.12 20.95
N ALA A 89 -3.64 5.21 21.28
CA ALA A 89 -3.92 5.56 22.67
C ALA A 89 -4.77 4.50 23.40
N LYS A 90 -5.75 3.90 22.69
CA LYS A 90 -6.54 2.78 23.24
C LYS A 90 -5.72 1.51 23.42
N GLU A 91 -4.90 1.16 22.43
CA GLU A 91 -4.03 -0.02 22.47
C GLU A 91 -2.98 0.10 23.59
N GLU A 92 -2.44 1.31 23.80
CA GLU A 92 -1.53 1.61 24.92
C GLU A 92 -2.25 1.59 26.28
N GLU A 93 -3.48 2.09 26.38
CA GLU A 93 -4.29 2.01 27.59
C GLU A 93 -4.69 0.57 27.93
N GLU A 94 -5.10 -0.22 26.93
CA GLU A 94 -5.39 -1.66 27.08
C GLU A 94 -4.13 -2.45 27.44
N PHE A 95 -2.97 -2.16 26.83
CA PHE A 95 -1.70 -2.79 27.19
C PHE A 95 -1.25 -2.42 28.60
N ARG A 96 -1.39 -1.16 29.02
CA ARG A 96 -1.06 -0.73 30.39
C ARG A 96 -2.03 -1.30 31.43
N ALA A 97 -3.32 -1.42 31.10
CA ALA A 97 -4.31 -2.08 31.93
C ALA A 97 -4.10 -3.61 32.01
N ALA A 98 -3.61 -4.22 30.93
CA ALA A 98 -3.19 -5.63 30.91
C ALA A 98 -1.94 -5.84 31.76
N GLN A 99 -0.93 -4.96 31.66
CA GLN A 99 0.25 -4.98 32.53
C GLN A 99 -0.15 -4.87 34.01
N ALA A 100 -0.94 -3.86 34.37
CA ALA A 100 -1.43 -3.66 35.74
C ALA A 100 -2.34 -4.81 36.25
N ARG A 101 -2.95 -5.59 35.37
CA ARG A 101 -3.64 -6.85 35.73
C ARG A 101 -2.70 -8.06 35.81
N SER A 102 -1.60 -8.04 35.07
CA SER A 102 -0.51 -9.05 35.15
C SER A 102 0.49 -8.76 36.27
N GLU A 103 0.34 -7.67 37.01
CA GLU A 103 0.98 -7.45 38.33
C GLU A 103 0.41 -8.40 39.41
N SER A 104 0.26 -9.69 39.07
CA SER A 104 0.31 -10.80 40.01
C SER A 104 1.73 -10.92 40.55
N LYS A 105 2.08 -9.97 41.42
CA LYS A 105 3.17 -9.92 42.39
C LYS A 105 4.28 -10.97 42.20
N ILE A 106 5.30 -10.60 41.42
CA ILE A 106 6.60 -11.29 41.44
C ILE A 106 7.40 -10.65 42.59
N GLU A 107 7.45 -11.32 43.75
CA GLU A 107 8.47 -11.07 44.77
C GLU A 107 9.70 -11.92 44.46
N GLU A 108 10.89 -11.31 44.55
CA GLU A 108 12.16 -12.04 44.42
C GLU A 108 12.35 -12.93 45.65
N ILE A 109 12.03 -14.22 45.50
CA ILE A 109 12.33 -15.23 46.51
C ILE A 109 13.85 -15.45 46.52
N SER A 110 14.47 -15.29 47.69
CA SER A 110 15.91 -15.50 47.87
C SER A 110 16.32 -16.93 47.53
N GLU A 111 17.51 -17.09 46.94
CA GLU A 111 18.03 -18.35 46.39
C GLU A 111 18.07 -19.52 47.39
N ALA A 112 18.07 -19.22 48.68
CA ALA A 112 17.98 -20.20 49.77
C ALA A 112 16.63 -20.94 49.84
N GLU A 113 15.51 -20.31 49.48
CA GLU A 113 14.16 -20.91 49.59
C GLU A 113 13.80 -21.72 48.34
N ALA A 114 14.29 -21.29 47.17
CA ALA A 114 14.13 -22.00 45.90
C ALA A 114 14.72 -23.43 45.96
N ALA A 115 15.91 -23.56 46.57
CA ALA A 115 16.57 -24.85 46.79
C ALA A 115 15.78 -25.79 47.72
N GLU A 116 15.03 -25.25 48.68
CA GLU A 116 14.21 -26.07 49.58
C GLU A 116 12.93 -26.58 48.90
N PHE A 117 12.35 -25.78 47.98
CA PHE A 117 11.18 -26.19 47.19
C PHE A 117 11.52 -27.29 46.18
N GLU A 118 12.64 -27.15 45.44
CA GLU A 118 13.11 -28.15 44.48
C GLU A 118 13.40 -29.50 45.17
N LYS A 119 14.04 -29.45 46.35
CA LYS A 119 14.33 -30.63 47.17
C LYS A 119 13.07 -31.37 47.68
N LYS A 120 11.92 -30.70 47.71
CA LYS A 120 10.64 -31.25 48.23
C LYS A 120 9.75 -31.85 47.14
N HIS A 121 9.93 -31.44 45.88
CA HIS A 121 9.08 -31.83 44.75
C HIS A 121 9.81 -32.42 43.53
N GLY A 122 11.14 -32.47 43.52
CA GLY A 122 11.96 -32.83 42.36
C GLY A 122 11.93 -34.29 41.88
N GLU A 123 11.22 -35.21 42.54
CA GLU A 123 11.29 -36.66 42.22
C GLU A 123 9.97 -37.26 41.67
N LYS A 124 9.47 -36.71 40.55
CA LYS A 124 8.57 -37.47 39.67
C LYS A 124 8.79 -37.20 38.17
N ARG A 125 10.04 -37.32 37.72
CA ARG A 125 10.41 -37.33 36.30
C ARG A 125 10.12 -38.71 35.70
N VAL A 126 8.90 -38.91 35.18
CA VAL A 126 8.52 -40.17 34.50
C VAL A 126 8.88 -40.09 33.02
N VAL A 127 9.95 -40.77 32.62
CA VAL A 127 10.28 -41.03 31.21
C VAL A 127 10.59 -42.52 31.04
N ALA A 128 9.62 -43.29 30.56
CA ALA A 128 9.76 -44.67 30.12
C ALA A 128 8.63 -45.04 29.14
N ALA A 129 8.91 -45.95 28.19
CA ALA A 129 8.09 -46.18 26.99
C ALA A 129 7.08 -47.34 27.09
N SER A 130 6.10 -47.33 26.18
CA SER A 130 5.25 -48.45 25.71
C SER A 130 4.47 -47.91 24.49
N GLU A 131 4.89 -48.17 23.25
CA GLU A 131 4.50 -49.34 22.42
C GLU A 131 2.98 -49.59 22.23
N SER A 132 2.58 -49.55 20.95
CA SER A 132 1.52 -50.29 20.25
C SER A 132 0.03 -50.23 20.65
N ALA A 133 -0.75 -49.50 19.84
CA ALA A 133 -2.09 -49.85 19.30
C ALA A 133 -2.54 -48.72 18.33
N GLU A 134 -2.35 -48.79 17.01
CA GLU A 134 -3.05 -49.59 15.99
C GLU A 134 -4.46 -49.07 15.58
N GLY A 135 -4.60 -48.72 14.29
CA GLY A 135 -5.88 -48.33 13.62
C GLY A 135 -6.08 -46.81 13.49
N LYS A 136 -6.43 -46.23 12.32
CA LYS A 136 -6.97 -46.83 11.09
C LYS A 136 -6.71 -45.95 9.84
N LYS A 137 -6.54 -46.63 8.69
CA LYS A 137 -6.41 -46.21 7.26
C LYS A 137 -7.29 -45.02 6.84
N THR A 138 -6.98 -44.24 5.80
CA THR A 138 -6.80 -44.60 4.35
C THR A 138 -5.87 -43.63 3.58
N ASP A 139 -4.92 -44.13 2.78
CA ASP A 139 -4.87 -44.16 1.27
C ASP A 139 -4.96 -42.76 0.59
N ASP A 140 -4.16 -42.41 -0.43
CA ASP A 140 -3.63 -43.24 -1.53
C ASP A 140 -2.24 -42.76 -2.09
N THR A 141 -1.35 -43.72 -2.40
CA THR A 141 -0.48 -43.87 -3.61
C THR A 141 0.36 -42.68 -4.16
N LYS A 142 1.73 -42.69 -4.10
CA LYS A 142 2.73 -43.21 -5.09
C LYS A 142 2.76 -42.41 -6.43
N ALA A 143 3.86 -42.06 -7.13
CA ALA A 143 5.29 -42.44 -7.18
C ALA A 143 6.06 -41.37 -8.04
N ALA A 144 7.39 -41.35 -8.29
CA ALA A 144 8.63 -41.74 -7.58
C ALA A 144 9.87 -41.39 -8.47
N GLY A 145 11.04 -41.07 -7.86
CA GLY A 145 12.32 -40.72 -8.53
C GLY A 145 12.92 -39.42 -7.95
N SER A 146 14.02 -39.40 -7.19
CA SER A 146 15.44 -39.65 -7.57
C SER A 146 15.98 -38.54 -8.50
N THR A 147 17.10 -37.83 -8.23
CA THR A 147 18.32 -38.20 -7.46
C THR A 147 19.11 -36.94 -6.99
N ASP A 148 20.04 -37.15 -6.04
CA ASP A 148 21.27 -36.36 -5.72
C ASP A 148 21.25 -35.02 -4.93
N ASP A 149 22.23 -34.95 -4.02
CA ASP A 149 22.80 -33.92 -3.13
C ASP A 149 22.46 -32.42 -3.29
N ASP A 150 22.17 -31.73 -2.18
CA ASP A 150 23.18 -30.98 -1.39
C ASP A 150 22.60 -30.56 0.00
N GLU A 151 23.36 -29.84 0.84
CA GLU A 151 23.08 -29.57 2.26
C GLU A 151 21.90 -28.61 2.52
N GLY A 152 21.06 -28.92 3.51
CA GLY A 152 20.17 -27.92 4.10
C GLY A 152 18.96 -28.44 4.87
N THR A 153 19.08 -28.61 6.19
CA THR A 153 17.92 -28.82 7.08
C THR A 153 17.17 -27.51 7.37
N GLY A 154 16.77 -26.80 6.31
CA GLY A 154 15.96 -25.59 6.37
C GLY A 154 14.53 -25.88 5.95
N LEU A 155 13.55 -25.61 6.82
CA LEU A 155 12.15 -25.53 6.39
C LEU A 155 12.03 -24.44 5.32
N MET A 156 11.42 -24.79 4.18
CA MET A 156 11.12 -23.82 3.13
C MET A 156 10.26 -22.69 3.72
N PRO A 157 10.51 -21.41 3.35
CA PRO A 157 9.66 -20.32 3.79
C PRO A 157 8.21 -20.54 3.34
N ASN A 158 7.26 -20.01 4.11
CA ASN A 158 5.85 -20.08 3.74
C ASN A 158 5.61 -19.39 2.39
N ALA A 159 4.89 -20.07 1.50
CA ALA A 159 4.60 -19.59 0.15
C ALA A 159 4.01 -18.17 0.17
N GLY A 160 4.52 -17.29 -0.68
CA GLY A 160 4.14 -15.87 -0.72
C GLY A 160 5.07 -14.92 0.06
N ASN A 161 6.14 -15.39 0.70
CA ASN A 161 7.13 -14.52 1.36
C ASN A 161 8.27 -14.02 0.41
N GLY A 162 7.96 -13.82 -0.88
CA GLY A 162 8.81 -13.06 -1.82
C GLY A 162 10.17 -13.69 -2.16
N ALA A 163 10.39 -14.97 -1.88
CA ALA A 163 11.61 -15.71 -2.20
C ALA A 163 11.43 -16.71 -3.36
N ASP A 164 10.30 -16.61 -4.08
CA ASP A 164 10.02 -17.35 -5.31
C ASP A 164 10.75 -16.63 -6.46
N LEU A 165 11.95 -17.11 -6.81
CA LEU A 165 12.73 -16.62 -7.96
C LEU A 165 12.36 -17.43 -9.22
N ASP A 166 11.77 -16.75 -10.20
CA ASP A 166 11.67 -17.21 -11.61
C ASP A 166 13.03 -17.09 -12.35
#